data_AF-A0A7Y2C983-F1
#
_entry.id   AF-A0A7Y2C983-F1
#
_cell.length_a   1.000
_cell.length_b   1.000
_cell.length_c   1.000
_cell.angle_alpha   90.00
_cell.angle_beta   90.00
_cell.angle_gamma   90.00
#
_symmetry.space_group_name_H-M   'P 1'
#
loop_
_entity.id
_entity.type
_entity.pdbx_description
1 polymer ?
#
loop_
_entity_poly.entity_id
_entity_poly.type
_entity_poly.pdbx_seq_one_letter_code
_entity_poly.pdbx_strand_id
1 'polypeptide(L)'
;MKVYSVFLLAAGVALLSTTSPARAQGFLTGTFTADQENHAVTSAATGTAVLEYFDGELSYFITVEGLSGPITGAHFHNAPAGVDGGVVRDITASFDGGTAAGLWSSFDTQALTDELVAELFAGNIYLNIHTAANPAGEIRAQLTATDGVTLTADLTPEQESHDVTSSGRGTAIVQISESGAAFFVTVDGLTGPISAAHFHNAEAGVDGGVVRDISGDFSGGTAIGFWTPGDAQPLSDELLVEALKGNLYLNVHTAAHPAGELRGQLLLTSGWGLQASLDPSQEVGGSTGTGFGTAALTLTVGGLVYDLTVTDLTGPITGAHIHSGATGTDGPVVHPFTEEFDGNSASGIWGFDDEGGLTPELLTALLNGELYLNIHTTANPAGELRGQILRAGATALAASLTPEQE
;
A
#
# COMPACT_ATOMS: atom_id res chain seq x y z
N MET A 1 -2.39 78.22 0.23
CA MET A 1 -1.71 77.13 0.94
C MET A 1 -2.51 75.87 0.64
N LYS A 2 -2.08 75.11 -0.38
CA LYS A 2 -2.77 73.92 -0.88
C LYS A 2 -2.27 72.73 -0.05
N VAL A 3 -3.20 72.04 0.61
CA VAL A 3 -2.91 70.82 1.38
C VAL A 3 -2.87 69.66 0.37
N TYR A 4 -1.74 68.96 0.31
CA TYR A 4 -1.56 67.76 -0.50
C TYR A 4 -2.14 66.56 0.26
N SER A 5 -3.10 65.87 -0.34
CA SER A 5 -3.54 64.54 0.06
C SER A 5 -2.51 63.51 -0.42
N VAL A 6 -1.90 62.78 0.51
CA VAL A 6 -1.06 61.61 0.20
C VAL A 6 -1.91 60.36 0.32
N PHE A 7 -2.12 59.68 -0.81
CA PHE A 7 -2.64 58.31 -0.87
C PHE A 7 -1.56 57.35 -0.35
N LEU A 8 -1.86 56.60 0.71
CA LEU A 8 -1.09 55.42 1.11
C LEU A 8 -1.68 54.21 0.39
N LEU A 9 -0.94 53.71 -0.60
CA LEU A 9 -1.23 52.45 -1.29
C LEU A 9 -0.77 51.31 -0.38
N ALA A 10 -1.70 50.62 0.28
CA ALA A 10 -1.40 49.38 0.98
C ALA A 10 -1.23 48.26 -0.06
N ALA A 11 0.02 47.90 -0.37
CA ALA A 11 0.33 46.71 -1.15
C ALA A 11 0.16 45.49 -0.23
N GLY A 12 -0.99 44.82 -0.34
CA GLY A 12 -1.19 43.49 0.25
C GLY A 12 -0.30 42.49 -0.47
N VAL A 13 0.75 42.02 0.21
CA VAL A 13 1.48 40.84 -0.23
C VAL A 13 0.63 39.64 0.17
N ALA A 14 -0.14 39.12 -0.77
CA ALA A 14 -0.69 37.77 -0.64
C ALA A 14 0.49 36.80 -0.75
N LEU A 15 0.96 36.26 0.38
CA LEU A 15 1.73 35.02 0.36
C LEU A 15 0.76 33.94 -0.12
N LEU A 16 0.82 33.63 -1.42
CA LEU A 16 0.31 32.37 -1.94
C LEU A 16 1.20 31.27 -1.36
N SER A 17 0.78 30.69 -0.24
CA SER A 17 1.26 29.39 0.21
C SER A 17 0.82 28.37 -0.85
N THR A 18 1.71 28.05 -1.78
CA THR A 18 1.55 26.88 -2.65
C THR A 18 1.81 25.66 -1.78
N THR A 19 0.82 25.25 -1.00
CA THR A 19 0.78 23.88 -0.51
C THR A 19 0.64 23.00 -1.74
N SER A 20 1.72 22.34 -2.15
CA SER A 20 1.60 21.23 -3.10
C SER A 20 0.58 20.27 -2.52
N PRO A 21 -0.52 19.92 -3.22
CA PRO A 21 -1.37 18.86 -2.74
C PRO A 21 -0.50 17.62 -2.59
N ALA A 22 -0.58 16.94 -1.45
CA ALA A 22 -0.03 15.61 -1.30
C ALA A 22 -0.57 14.78 -2.49
N ARG A 23 0.31 14.37 -3.40
CA ARG A 23 -0.10 13.59 -4.56
C ARG A 23 -0.58 12.23 -4.03
N ALA A 24 -1.70 11.74 -4.57
CA ALA A 24 -2.22 10.44 -4.18
C ALA A 24 -1.12 9.40 -4.35
N GLN A 25 -0.92 8.57 -3.34
CA GLN A 25 -0.14 7.35 -3.42
C GLN A 25 -1.14 6.21 -3.32
N GLY A 26 -0.98 5.16 -4.11
CA GLY A 26 -1.84 4.00 -3.96
C GLY A 26 -1.40 2.80 -4.76
N PHE A 27 -1.75 1.63 -4.23
CA PHE A 27 -1.42 0.35 -4.82
C PHE A 27 -2.64 -0.25 -5.49
N LEU A 28 -2.40 -0.85 -6.64
CA LEU A 28 -3.40 -1.56 -7.38
C LEU A 28 -2.92 -2.96 -7.71
N THR A 29 -3.87 -3.87 -7.72
CA THR A 29 -3.62 -5.25 -8.11
C THR A 29 -4.64 -5.68 -9.16
N GLY A 30 -4.23 -6.63 -9.99
CA GLY A 30 -5.08 -7.28 -10.96
C GLY A 30 -4.78 -8.76 -11.01
N THR A 31 -5.82 -9.59 -11.04
CA THR A 31 -5.68 -11.02 -11.33
C THR A 31 -6.20 -11.27 -12.74
N PHE A 32 -5.37 -11.86 -13.60
CA PHE A 32 -5.76 -12.18 -14.97
C PHE A 32 -6.52 -13.49 -15.03
N THR A 33 -7.70 -13.46 -15.65
CA THR A 33 -8.50 -14.66 -15.91
C THR A 33 -9.23 -14.52 -17.24
N ALA A 34 -9.48 -15.64 -17.92
CA ALA A 34 -10.30 -15.65 -19.13
C ALA A 34 -11.77 -15.23 -18.86
N ASP A 35 -12.33 -15.58 -17.70
CA ASP A 35 -13.72 -15.29 -17.34
C ASP A 35 -14.03 -13.79 -17.15
N GLN A 36 -13.01 -12.94 -17.07
CA GLN A 36 -13.17 -11.48 -17.03
C GLN A 36 -13.37 -10.85 -18.41
N GLU A 37 -13.07 -11.58 -19.49
CA GLU A 37 -13.34 -11.11 -20.84
C GLU A 37 -14.84 -10.95 -21.09
N ASN A 38 -15.20 -9.95 -21.88
CA ASN A 38 -16.60 -9.70 -22.20
C ASN A 38 -17.12 -10.56 -23.39
N HIS A 39 -16.24 -11.37 -23.97
CA HIS A 39 -16.52 -12.26 -25.08
C HIS A 39 -16.20 -13.70 -24.69
N ALA A 40 -16.74 -14.66 -25.46
CA ALA A 40 -16.51 -16.07 -25.16
C ALA A 40 -15.07 -16.48 -25.47
N VAL A 41 -14.27 -16.65 -24.42
CA VAL A 41 -12.94 -17.26 -24.46
C VAL A 41 -12.89 -18.39 -23.45
N THR A 42 -12.10 -19.43 -23.74
CA THR A 42 -11.78 -20.48 -22.78
C THR A 42 -10.27 -20.66 -22.83
N SER A 43 -9.59 -20.20 -21.79
CA SER A 43 -8.15 -20.34 -21.64
C SER A 43 -7.83 -20.83 -20.23
N ALA A 44 -6.75 -21.60 -20.11
CA ALA A 44 -6.16 -21.94 -18.82
C ALA A 44 -5.14 -20.88 -18.37
N ALA A 45 -4.94 -19.82 -19.16
CA ALA A 45 -4.02 -18.76 -18.85
C ALA A 45 -4.45 -17.96 -17.62
N THR A 46 -3.47 -17.58 -16.82
CA THR A 46 -3.63 -16.85 -15.56
C THR A 46 -2.48 -15.86 -15.41
N GLY A 47 -2.58 -14.99 -14.40
CA GLY A 47 -1.49 -14.13 -14.04
C GLY A 47 -1.85 -13.10 -12.99
N THR A 48 -0.86 -12.31 -12.60
CA THR A 48 -0.96 -11.24 -11.62
C THR A 48 -0.34 -9.96 -12.15
N ALA A 49 -0.96 -8.83 -11.84
CA ALA A 49 -0.40 -7.49 -12.01
C ALA A 49 -0.32 -6.79 -10.65
N VAL A 50 0.83 -6.22 -10.36
CA VAL A 50 1.09 -5.31 -9.25
C VAL A 50 1.42 -3.96 -9.82
N LEU A 51 0.79 -2.90 -9.28
CA LEU A 51 1.09 -1.54 -9.67
C LEU A 51 1.15 -0.63 -8.44
N GLU A 52 2.07 0.32 -8.49
CA GLU A 52 2.20 1.38 -7.50
C GLU A 52 2.13 2.73 -8.21
N TYR A 53 1.18 3.55 -7.80
CA TYR A 53 1.14 4.96 -8.17
C TYR A 53 1.83 5.78 -7.08
N PHE A 54 2.90 6.47 -7.45
CA PHE A 54 3.63 7.38 -6.58
C PHE A 54 4.17 8.57 -7.37
N ASP A 55 4.03 9.76 -6.81
CA ASP A 55 4.52 11.03 -7.39
C ASP A 55 4.16 11.26 -8.88
N GLY A 56 2.98 10.81 -9.31
CA GLY A 56 2.54 10.99 -10.70
C GLY A 56 3.02 9.93 -11.69
N GLU A 57 3.69 8.89 -11.20
CA GLU A 57 4.15 7.76 -12.00
C GLU A 57 3.49 6.47 -11.51
N LEU A 58 3.16 5.57 -12.44
CA LEU A 58 2.63 4.25 -12.16
C LEU A 58 3.70 3.21 -12.53
N SER A 59 4.38 2.65 -11.53
CA SER A 59 5.24 1.48 -11.73
C SER A 59 4.35 0.24 -11.83
N TYR A 60 4.73 -0.73 -12.67
CA TYR A 60 4.00 -1.99 -12.80
C TYR A 60 4.94 -3.17 -12.99
N PHE A 61 4.52 -4.30 -12.41
CA PHE A 61 5.12 -5.61 -12.63
C PHE A 61 4.01 -6.65 -12.87
N ILE A 62 4.15 -7.42 -13.94
CA ILE A 62 3.13 -8.35 -14.43
C ILE A 62 3.82 -9.68 -14.72
N THR A 63 3.21 -10.78 -14.27
CA THR A 63 3.55 -12.14 -14.69
C THR A 63 2.28 -12.84 -15.15
N VAL A 64 2.31 -13.42 -16.34
CA VAL A 64 1.25 -14.26 -16.91
C VAL A 64 1.85 -15.58 -17.38
N GLU A 65 1.04 -16.63 -17.37
CA GLU A 65 1.44 -17.95 -17.84
C GLU A 65 0.27 -18.66 -18.55
N GLY A 66 0.55 -19.81 -19.15
CA GLY A 66 -0.49 -20.68 -19.69
C GLY A 66 -1.22 -20.14 -20.92
N LEU A 67 -0.74 -19.04 -21.50
CA LEU A 67 -1.27 -18.43 -22.72
C LEU A 67 -1.25 -19.43 -23.89
N SER A 68 -2.27 -19.33 -24.76
CA SER A 68 -2.43 -20.21 -25.92
C SER A 68 -1.36 -20.02 -27.01
N GLY A 69 -0.54 -18.97 -26.91
CA GLY A 69 0.57 -18.67 -27.80
C GLY A 69 1.32 -17.40 -27.39
N PRO A 70 2.26 -16.91 -28.23
CA PRO A 70 2.97 -15.67 -27.96
C PRO A 70 2.03 -14.48 -27.78
N ILE A 71 2.41 -13.56 -26.89
CA ILE A 71 1.70 -12.29 -26.69
C ILE A 71 1.80 -11.47 -27.98
N THR A 72 0.65 -11.15 -28.58
CA THR A 72 0.55 -10.31 -29.78
C THR A 72 0.11 -8.88 -29.47
N GLY A 73 -0.35 -8.64 -28.24
CA GLY A 73 -0.74 -7.33 -27.74
C GLY A 73 -0.92 -7.38 -26.23
N ALA A 74 -0.60 -6.29 -25.53
CA ALA A 74 -0.89 -6.10 -24.12
C ALA A 74 -1.14 -4.63 -23.84
N HIS A 75 -2.26 -4.31 -23.20
CA HIS A 75 -2.72 -2.93 -23.09
C HIS A 75 -3.38 -2.62 -21.75
N PHE A 76 -3.24 -1.38 -21.29
CA PHE A 76 -4.19 -0.76 -20.37
C PHE A 76 -5.37 -0.20 -21.17
N HIS A 77 -6.57 -0.40 -20.64
CA HIS A 77 -7.82 0.11 -21.15
C HIS A 77 -8.59 0.86 -20.07
N ASN A 78 -9.51 1.74 -20.49
CA ASN A 78 -10.36 2.50 -19.58
C ASN A 78 -11.85 2.18 -19.81
N ALA A 79 -12.39 1.31 -18.95
CA ALA A 79 -13.82 1.08 -18.74
C ALA A 79 -14.09 0.28 -17.44
N PRO A 80 -15.29 0.44 -16.85
CA PRO A 80 -15.72 -0.40 -15.73
C PRO A 80 -15.66 -1.91 -16.02
N ALA A 81 -15.63 -2.72 -14.96
CA ALA A 81 -15.66 -4.18 -15.05
C ALA A 81 -16.81 -4.70 -15.93
N GLY A 82 -16.50 -5.63 -16.82
CA GLY A 82 -17.46 -6.24 -17.76
C GLY A 82 -17.81 -5.39 -18.98
N VAL A 83 -17.23 -4.18 -19.12
CA VAL A 83 -17.41 -3.31 -20.29
C VAL A 83 -16.09 -3.16 -21.05
N ASP A 84 -16.17 -3.08 -22.38
CA ASP A 84 -14.99 -2.79 -23.22
C ASP A 84 -14.67 -1.30 -23.21
N GLY A 85 -13.42 -1.02 -22.89
CA GLY A 85 -12.81 0.31 -22.92
C GLY A 85 -11.85 0.49 -24.10
N GLY A 86 -11.62 1.74 -24.48
CA GLY A 86 -10.54 2.08 -25.42
C GLY A 86 -9.16 1.83 -24.81
N VAL A 87 -8.17 1.52 -25.65
CA VAL A 87 -6.76 1.41 -25.25
C VAL A 87 -6.24 2.78 -24.82
N VAL A 88 -5.64 2.87 -23.64
CA VAL A 88 -5.02 4.09 -23.11
C VAL A 88 -3.49 3.99 -23.04
N ARG A 89 -2.94 2.78 -22.91
CA ARG A 89 -1.49 2.54 -22.97
C ARG A 89 -1.20 1.17 -23.56
N ASP A 90 -0.27 1.11 -24.52
CA ASP A 90 0.32 -0.13 -25.03
C ASP A 90 1.58 -0.47 -24.22
N ILE A 91 1.64 -1.71 -23.74
CA ILE A 91 2.77 -2.28 -22.99
C ILE A 91 3.27 -3.58 -23.61
N THR A 92 2.87 -3.89 -24.85
CA THR A 92 3.26 -5.12 -25.55
C THR A 92 4.78 -5.26 -25.60
N ALA A 93 5.49 -4.16 -25.84
CA ALA A 93 6.95 -4.14 -25.91
C ALA A 93 7.65 -4.24 -24.54
N SER A 94 6.91 -4.11 -23.43
CA SER A 94 7.44 -4.30 -22.08
C SER A 94 7.54 -5.77 -21.68
N PHE A 95 6.91 -6.68 -22.45
CA PHE A 95 6.95 -8.10 -22.15
C PHE A 95 8.25 -8.75 -22.62
N ASP A 96 8.87 -9.50 -21.72
CA ASP A 96 9.88 -10.52 -22.00
C ASP A 96 9.33 -11.87 -21.53
N GLY A 97 8.98 -12.74 -22.49
CA GLY A 97 8.22 -13.96 -22.22
C GLY A 97 6.85 -13.67 -21.62
N GLY A 98 6.53 -14.32 -20.50
CA GLY A 98 5.30 -14.11 -19.73
C GLY A 98 5.36 -12.93 -18.75
N THR A 99 6.45 -12.17 -18.68
CA THR A 99 6.61 -11.11 -17.67
C THR A 99 6.77 -9.73 -18.28
N ALA A 100 6.30 -8.69 -17.59
CA ALA A 100 6.52 -7.30 -17.97
C ALA A 100 6.78 -6.43 -16.74
N ALA A 101 7.70 -5.47 -16.89
CA ALA A 101 7.96 -4.44 -15.90
C ALA A 101 8.03 -3.07 -16.59
N GLY A 102 7.60 -2.02 -15.92
CA GLY A 102 7.78 -0.68 -16.48
C GLY A 102 7.26 0.45 -15.60
N LEU A 103 7.44 1.66 -16.11
CA LEU A 103 6.97 2.91 -15.53
C LEU A 103 6.08 3.61 -16.54
N TRP A 104 4.93 4.09 -16.09
CA TRP A 104 4.01 4.90 -16.89
C TRP A 104 3.88 6.28 -16.24
N SER A 105 4.29 7.34 -16.96
CA SER A 105 4.23 8.71 -16.45
C SER A 105 3.50 9.65 -17.40
N SER A 106 3.31 10.90 -16.95
CA SER A 106 2.76 11.99 -17.77
C SER A 106 3.67 12.40 -18.93
N PHE A 107 4.93 11.93 -18.97
CA PHE A 107 5.90 12.26 -20.02
C PHE A 107 5.89 11.28 -21.19
N ASP A 108 5.19 10.15 -21.05
CA ASP A 108 5.09 9.16 -22.12
C ASP A 108 4.22 9.64 -23.29
N THR A 109 4.44 9.03 -24.46
CA THR A 109 3.64 9.32 -25.68
C THR A 109 2.16 9.04 -25.45
N GLN A 110 1.86 7.96 -24.73
CA GLN A 110 0.55 7.67 -24.16
C GLN A 110 0.62 8.08 -22.69
N ALA A 111 0.43 9.37 -22.41
CA ALA A 111 0.65 9.94 -21.08
C ALA A 111 -0.36 9.44 -20.05
N LEU A 112 0.11 9.22 -18.82
CA LEU A 112 -0.75 9.02 -17.66
C LEU A 112 -1.31 10.39 -17.25
N THR A 113 -2.58 10.67 -17.56
CA THR A 113 -3.23 11.93 -17.21
C THR A 113 -3.90 11.85 -15.84
N ASP A 114 -4.18 12.99 -15.22
CA ASP A 114 -4.89 13.04 -13.94
C ASP A 114 -6.29 12.39 -14.03
N GLU A 115 -6.96 12.48 -15.18
CA GLU A 115 -8.22 11.77 -15.42
C GLU A 115 -8.02 10.25 -15.42
N LEU A 116 -6.95 9.74 -16.05
CA LEU A 116 -6.66 8.29 -16.02
C LEU A 116 -6.29 7.81 -14.62
N VAL A 117 -5.61 8.64 -13.82
CA VAL A 117 -5.35 8.35 -12.41
C VAL A 117 -6.66 8.29 -11.61
N ALA A 118 -7.59 9.21 -11.84
CA ALA A 118 -8.91 9.15 -11.21
C ALA A 118 -9.68 7.88 -11.60
N GLU A 119 -9.66 7.51 -12.88
CA GLU A 119 -10.28 6.28 -13.38
C GLU A 119 -9.59 5.01 -12.84
N LEU A 120 -8.27 5.04 -12.65
CA LEU A 120 -7.48 3.97 -12.04
C LEU A 120 -7.95 3.70 -10.62
N PHE A 121 -8.06 4.75 -9.79
CA PHE A 121 -8.55 4.63 -8.42
C PHE A 121 -10.06 4.43 -8.31
N ALA A 122 -10.83 4.75 -9.34
CA ALA A 122 -12.24 4.36 -9.45
C ALA A 122 -12.44 2.89 -9.85
N GLY A 123 -11.35 2.15 -10.15
CA GLY A 123 -11.40 0.75 -10.57
C GLY A 123 -11.87 0.57 -12.02
N ASN A 124 -11.73 1.60 -12.87
CA ASN A 124 -12.14 1.58 -14.28
C ASN A 124 -10.98 1.30 -15.24
N ILE A 125 -9.75 1.13 -14.75
CA ILE A 125 -8.63 0.70 -15.59
C ILE A 125 -8.48 -0.83 -15.52
N TYR A 126 -8.26 -1.46 -16.67
CA TYR A 126 -7.98 -2.89 -16.75
C TYR A 126 -6.82 -3.17 -17.70
N LEU A 127 -6.15 -4.30 -17.48
CA LEU A 127 -5.15 -4.85 -18.36
C LEU A 127 -5.77 -5.97 -19.21
N ASN A 128 -5.35 -6.04 -20.48
CA ASN A 128 -5.78 -7.08 -21.40
C ASN A 128 -4.57 -7.65 -22.14
N ILE A 129 -4.48 -8.98 -22.25
CA ILE A 129 -3.40 -9.69 -22.95
C ILE A 129 -3.99 -10.46 -24.12
N HIS A 130 -3.41 -10.30 -25.30
CA HIS A 130 -3.88 -10.89 -26.55
C HIS A 130 -2.88 -11.92 -27.09
N THR A 131 -3.42 -12.94 -27.75
CA THR A 131 -2.63 -13.89 -28.55
C THR A 131 -3.23 -14.03 -29.94
N ALA A 132 -2.54 -14.73 -30.84
CA ALA A 132 -3.03 -15.00 -32.18
C ALA A 132 -4.35 -15.79 -32.20
N ALA A 133 -4.58 -16.67 -31.21
CA ALA A 133 -5.82 -17.44 -31.10
C ALA A 133 -6.97 -16.59 -30.53
N ASN A 134 -6.66 -15.59 -29.70
CA ASN A 134 -7.62 -14.73 -29.02
C ASN A 134 -7.31 -13.25 -29.30
N PRO A 135 -7.50 -12.78 -30.55
CA PRO A 135 -7.12 -11.41 -30.96
C PRO A 135 -7.98 -10.32 -30.30
N ALA A 136 -9.16 -10.66 -29.78
CA ALA A 136 -10.00 -9.74 -29.02
C ALA A 136 -9.59 -9.61 -27.54
N GLY A 137 -8.72 -10.51 -27.05
CA GLY A 137 -8.30 -10.62 -25.65
C GLY A 137 -8.33 -12.09 -25.21
N GLU A 138 -7.25 -12.59 -24.60
CA GLU A 138 -7.21 -13.93 -24.01
C GLU A 138 -7.54 -13.92 -22.52
N ILE A 139 -6.97 -12.95 -21.80
CA ILE A 139 -7.14 -12.77 -20.36
C ILE A 139 -7.21 -11.28 -20.03
N ARG A 140 -8.13 -10.96 -19.11
CA ARG A 140 -8.34 -9.61 -18.57
C ARG A 140 -8.09 -9.60 -17.06
N ALA A 141 -7.50 -8.51 -16.59
CA ALA A 141 -7.38 -8.18 -15.17
C ALA A 141 -7.95 -6.78 -14.94
N GLN A 142 -9.11 -6.69 -14.30
CA GLN A 142 -9.57 -5.40 -13.76
C GLN A 142 -8.64 -4.98 -12.63
N LEU A 143 -8.15 -3.73 -12.67
CA LEU A 143 -7.32 -3.21 -11.60
C LEU A 143 -8.21 -2.71 -10.46
N THR A 144 -7.85 -3.12 -9.25
CA THR A 144 -8.53 -2.71 -8.03
C THR A 144 -7.53 -2.08 -7.09
N ALA A 145 -7.90 -0.92 -6.53
CA ALA A 145 -7.16 -0.35 -5.42
C ALA A 145 -7.30 -1.30 -4.23
N THR A 146 -6.18 -1.60 -3.56
CA THR A 146 -6.19 -2.54 -2.43
C THR A 146 -6.49 -1.80 -1.13
N ASP A 147 -7.57 -2.19 -0.45
CA ASP A 147 -7.78 -1.85 0.96
C ASP A 147 -7.02 -2.86 1.84
N GLY A 148 -6.12 -2.39 2.71
CA GLY A 148 -5.28 -3.26 3.57
C GLY A 148 -3.79 -2.99 3.41
N VAL A 149 -2.97 -3.89 3.95
CA VAL A 149 -1.52 -3.84 3.72
C VAL A 149 -1.16 -4.84 2.64
N THR A 150 -0.66 -4.33 1.51
CA THR A 150 -0.21 -5.15 0.40
C THR A 150 1.30 -5.27 0.47
N LEU A 151 1.79 -6.51 0.57
CA LEU A 151 3.19 -6.85 0.37
C LEU A 151 3.31 -7.47 -1.02
N THR A 152 4.42 -7.19 -1.70
CA THR A 152 4.70 -7.82 -2.98
C THR A 152 6.11 -8.35 -3.02
N ALA A 153 6.34 -9.29 -3.92
CA ALA A 153 7.68 -9.76 -4.22
C ALA A 153 7.85 -9.99 -5.71
N ASP A 154 8.99 -9.53 -6.23
CA ASP A 154 9.50 -9.97 -7.51
C ASP A 154 10.41 -11.16 -7.24
N LEU A 155 10.03 -12.33 -7.75
CA LEU A 155 10.75 -13.58 -7.57
C LEU A 155 11.76 -13.78 -8.69
N THR A 156 13.04 -13.83 -8.35
CA THR A 156 14.10 -14.05 -9.33
C THR A 156 15.17 -15.03 -8.82
N PRO A 157 15.90 -15.72 -9.73
CA PRO A 157 17.01 -16.58 -9.36
C PRO A 157 18.16 -15.83 -8.68
N GLU A 158 18.36 -14.56 -9.04
CA GLU A 158 19.47 -13.74 -8.53
C GLU A 158 19.30 -13.35 -7.05
N GLN A 159 18.10 -13.54 -6.48
CA GLN A 159 17.84 -13.30 -5.05
C GLN A 159 18.15 -14.52 -4.17
N GLU A 160 18.44 -15.69 -4.75
CA GLU A 160 18.86 -16.87 -4.01
C GLU A 160 20.21 -16.65 -3.30
N SER A 161 20.43 -17.35 -2.18
CA SER A 161 21.70 -17.28 -1.44
C SER A 161 22.83 -18.08 -2.09
N HIS A 162 22.52 -18.80 -3.18
CA HIS A 162 23.42 -19.65 -3.96
C HIS A 162 23.25 -19.38 -5.45
N ASP A 163 24.24 -19.80 -6.25
CA ASP A 163 24.24 -19.54 -7.69
C ASP A 163 23.16 -20.37 -8.41
N VAL A 164 22.15 -19.69 -8.97
CA VAL A 164 21.10 -20.30 -9.79
C VAL A 164 21.19 -19.79 -11.23
N THR A 165 21.25 -20.72 -12.19
CA THR A 165 21.12 -20.41 -13.62
C THR A 165 19.74 -20.83 -14.10
N SER A 166 18.80 -19.89 -14.14
CA SER A 166 17.44 -20.10 -14.64
C SER A 166 16.92 -18.85 -15.34
N SER A 167 16.00 -19.03 -16.29
CA SER A 167 15.17 -17.97 -16.85
C SER A 167 13.90 -17.70 -16.05
N GLY A 168 13.67 -18.46 -14.97
CA GLY A 168 12.46 -18.38 -14.17
C GLY A 168 12.25 -16.98 -13.59
N ARG A 169 10.99 -16.56 -13.52
CA ARG A 169 10.55 -15.28 -12.95
C ARG A 169 9.21 -15.48 -12.27
N GLY A 170 8.87 -14.62 -11.33
CA GLY A 170 7.52 -14.58 -10.78
C GLY A 170 7.19 -13.32 -10.03
N THR A 171 5.91 -13.19 -9.69
CA THR A 171 5.36 -12.12 -8.88
C THR A 171 4.55 -12.73 -7.75
N ALA A 172 4.62 -12.14 -6.56
CA ALA A 172 3.71 -12.43 -5.46
C ALA A 172 3.01 -11.15 -4.99
N ILE A 173 1.74 -11.31 -4.63
CA ILE A 173 0.89 -10.32 -3.97
C ILE A 173 0.41 -10.96 -2.68
N VAL A 174 0.60 -10.29 -1.55
CA VAL A 174 0.09 -10.73 -0.26
C VAL A 174 -0.68 -9.57 0.37
N GLN A 175 -1.99 -9.69 0.44
CA GLN A 175 -2.88 -8.68 1.00
C GLN A 175 -3.28 -9.09 2.41
N ILE A 176 -2.82 -8.33 3.39
CA ILE A 176 -3.04 -8.55 4.82
C ILE A 176 -4.27 -7.77 5.28
N SER A 177 -5.10 -8.45 6.07
CA SER A 177 -6.28 -7.93 6.75
C SER A 177 -6.36 -8.48 8.17
N GLU A 178 -7.32 -7.99 8.96
CA GLU A 178 -7.68 -8.59 10.26
C GLU A 178 -7.97 -10.09 10.19
N SER A 179 -8.46 -10.58 9.05
CA SER A 179 -8.86 -11.98 8.87
C SER A 179 -7.71 -12.92 8.48
N GLY A 180 -6.52 -12.38 8.21
CA GLY A 180 -5.37 -13.11 7.68
C GLY A 180 -4.83 -12.49 6.39
N ALA A 181 -3.98 -13.23 5.68
CA ALA A 181 -3.33 -12.80 4.45
C ALA A 181 -3.82 -13.60 3.23
N ALA A 182 -4.44 -12.91 2.26
CA ALA A 182 -4.68 -13.48 0.94
C ALA A 182 -3.39 -13.39 0.12
N PHE A 183 -3.00 -14.48 -0.54
CA PHE A 183 -1.82 -14.47 -1.40
C PHE A 183 -2.13 -14.96 -2.81
N PHE A 184 -1.46 -14.35 -3.78
CA PHE A 184 -1.53 -14.67 -5.20
C PHE A 184 -0.10 -14.67 -5.72
N VAL A 185 0.35 -15.80 -6.24
CA VAL A 185 1.71 -15.98 -6.76
C VAL A 185 1.59 -16.50 -8.18
N THR A 186 2.30 -15.91 -9.13
CA THR A 186 2.46 -16.48 -10.47
C THR A 186 3.93 -16.56 -10.80
N VAL A 187 4.38 -17.71 -11.29
CA VAL A 187 5.73 -17.95 -11.80
C VAL A 187 5.68 -18.46 -13.24
N ASP A 188 6.69 -18.12 -14.02
CA ASP A 188 6.87 -18.58 -15.40
C ASP A 188 8.36 -18.88 -15.67
N GLY A 189 8.65 -19.63 -16.74
CA GLY A 189 10.01 -19.83 -17.25
C GLY A 189 10.92 -20.70 -16.39
N LEU A 190 10.37 -21.44 -15.43
CA LEU A 190 11.11 -22.35 -14.55
C LEU A 190 11.81 -23.47 -15.33
N THR A 191 12.90 -24.02 -14.77
CA THR A 191 13.66 -25.12 -15.38
C THR A 191 12.92 -26.46 -15.40
N GLY A 192 11.82 -26.58 -14.66
CA GLY A 192 10.96 -27.76 -14.61
C GLY A 192 9.72 -27.54 -13.74
N PRO A 193 8.94 -28.60 -13.48
CA PRO A 193 7.78 -28.52 -12.60
C PRO A 193 8.14 -28.06 -11.19
N ILE A 194 7.25 -27.29 -10.58
CA ILE A 194 7.35 -26.90 -9.17
C ILE A 194 7.35 -28.17 -8.32
N SER A 195 8.38 -28.32 -7.50
CA SER A 195 8.59 -29.45 -6.60
C SER A 195 8.26 -29.11 -5.14
N ALA A 196 8.42 -27.84 -4.77
CA ALA A 196 7.99 -27.27 -3.51
C ALA A 196 7.90 -25.74 -3.64
N ALA A 197 7.15 -25.09 -2.76
CA ALA A 197 7.12 -23.65 -2.61
C ALA A 197 6.72 -23.26 -1.19
N HIS A 198 7.38 -22.25 -0.63
CA HIS A 198 7.25 -21.89 0.78
C HIS A 198 7.32 -20.38 1.00
N PHE A 199 6.66 -19.91 2.05
CA PHE A 199 7.09 -18.70 2.76
C PHE A 199 8.14 -19.09 3.80
N HIS A 200 9.19 -18.28 3.89
CA HIS A 200 10.25 -18.35 4.88
C HIS A 200 10.33 -17.05 5.68
N ASN A 201 11.02 -17.08 6.82
CA ASN A 201 11.29 -15.89 7.63
C ASN A 201 12.80 -15.73 7.89
N ALA A 202 13.41 -14.74 7.24
CA ALA A 202 14.75 -14.20 7.51
C ALA A 202 14.97 -12.90 6.72
N GLU A 203 15.92 -12.08 7.19
CA GLU A 203 16.39 -10.90 6.47
C GLU A 203 16.83 -11.22 5.03
N ALA A 204 16.79 -10.20 4.16
CA ALA A 204 17.18 -10.32 2.77
C ALA A 204 18.61 -10.88 2.61
N GLY A 205 18.77 -11.91 1.77
CA GLY A 205 20.04 -12.58 1.52
C GLY A 205 20.44 -13.64 2.57
N VAL A 206 19.66 -13.83 3.63
CA VAL A 206 19.85 -14.89 4.63
C VAL A 206 18.83 -16.00 4.46
N ASP A 207 19.23 -17.26 4.60
CA ASP A 207 18.29 -18.39 4.54
C ASP A 207 17.53 -18.53 5.86
N GLY A 208 16.19 -18.47 5.77
CA GLY A 208 15.27 -18.61 6.88
C GLY A 208 14.63 -19.99 6.98
N GLY A 209 14.02 -20.28 8.12
CA GLY A 209 13.16 -21.46 8.26
C GLY A 209 11.86 -21.31 7.48
N VAL A 210 11.30 -22.43 7.02
CA VAL A 210 9.96 -22.48 6.40
C VAL A 210 8.91 -22.12 7.46
N VAL A 211 8.09 -21.12 7.17
CA VAL A 211 6.97 -20.69 8.03
C VAL A 211 5.62 -21.11 7.48
N ARG A 212 5.49 -21.26 6.14
CA ARG A 212 4.30 -21.80 5.50
C ARG A 212 4.65 -22.55 4.22
N ASP A 213 4.14 -23.76 4.07
CA ASP A 213 4.17 -24.51 2.81
C ASP A 213 2.95 -24.13 1.96
N ILE A 214 3.19 -23.78 0.69
CA ILE A 214 2.17 -23.45 -0.31
C ILE A 214 2.29 -24.32 -1.56
N SER A 215 3.09 -25.38 -1.53
CA SER A 215 3.33 -26.27 -2.67
C SER A 215 2.03 -26.85 -3.23
N GLY A 216 1.06 -27.14 -2.34
CA GLY A 216 -0.26 -27.66 -2.69
C GLY A 216 -1.26 -26.61 -3.21
N ASP A 217 -0.94 -25.33 -3.07
CA ASP A 217 -1.80 -24.22 -3.51
C ASP A 217 -1.58 -23.87 -5.00
N PHE A 218 -0.51 -24.40 -5.60
CA PHE A 218 -0.21 -24.21 -7.02
C PHE A 218 -1.12 -25.05 -7.93
N SER A 219 -1.67 -24.39 -8.94
CA SER A 219 -2.26 -25.00 -10.14
C SER A 219 -1.55 -24.44 -11.36
N GLY A 220 -0.64 -25.22 -11.96
CA GLY A 220 0.30 -24.70 -12.94
C GLY A 220 1.43 -23.92 -12.24
N GLY A 221 1.80 -22.76 -12.77
CA GLY A 221 2.70 -21.79 -12.13
C GLY A 221 2.00 -20.78 -11.21
N THR A 222 0.70 -20.94 -10.94
CA THR A 222 -0.07 -19.97 -10.15
C THR A 222 -0.57 -20.58 -8.85
N ALA A 223 -0.29 -19.92 -7.72
CA ALA A 223 -0.83 -20.26 -6.42
C ALA A 223 -1.78 -19.17 -5.93
N ILE A 224 -2.93 -19.59 -5.39
CA ILE A 224 -3.88 -18.69 -4.75
C ILE A 224 -4.28 -19.32 -3.42
N GLY A 225 -4.21 -18.55 -2.34
CA GLY A 225 -4.60 -19.06 -1.05
C GLY A 225 -4.90 -17.97 -0.03
N PHE A 226 -5.37 -18.42 1.12
CA PHE A 226 -5.64 -17.56 2.27
C PHE A 226 -4.94 -18.16 3.49
N TRP A 227 -4.06 -17.37 4.10
CA TRP A 227 -3.25 -17.77 5.24
C TRP A 227 -3.80 -17.14 6.51
N THR A 228 -4.29 -17.99 7.43
CA THR A 228 -4.97 -17.54 8.65
C THR A 228 -4.18 -17.88 9.93
N PRO A 229 -4.45 -17.20 11.05
CA PRO A 229 -3.95 -17.61 12.37
C PRO A 229 -4.44 -18.99 12.82
N GLY A 230 -5.50 -19.54 12.20
CA GLY A 230 -6.07 -20.84 12.54
C GLY A 230 -5.46 -22.02 11.75
N ASP A 231 -4.58 -21.76 10.79
CA ASP A 231 -4.00 -22.80 9.95
C ASP A 231 -2.95 -23.64 10.72
N ALA A 232 -2.63 -24.84 10.22
CA ALA A 232 -1.64 -25.72 10.85
C ALA A 232 -0.24 -25.08 10.92
N GLN A 233 0.09 -24.25 9.92
CA GLN A 233 1.20 -23.31 9.93
C GLN A 233 0.59 -21.91 10.02
N PRO A 234 0.35 -21.39 11.24
CA PRO A 234 -0.46 -20.19 11.43
C PRO A 234 0.31 -18.91 11.08
N LEU A 235 -0.41 -17.92 10.52
CA LEU A 235 0.09 -16.55 10.46
C LEU A 235 -0.05 -15.94 11.85
N SER A 236 1.00 -16.01 12.65
CA SER A 236 1.02 -15.40 13.99
C SER A 236 1.26 -13.90 13.91
N ASP A 237 0.96 -13.19 14.99
CA ASP A 237 1.19 -11.75 15.08
C ASP A 237 2.69 -11.42 14.91
N GLU A 238 3.58 -12.26 15.45
CA GLU A 238 5.03 -12.12 15.24
C GLU A 238 5.40 -12.26 13.76
N LEU A 239 4.84 -13.24 13.03
CA LEU A 239 5.09 -13.39 11.60
C LEU A 239 4.52 -12.23 10.79
N LEU A 240 3.40 -11.64 11.23
CA LEU A 240 2.85 -10.45 10.61
C LEU A 240 3.82 -9.26 10.75
N VAL A 241 4.42 -9.06 11.92
CA VAL A 241 5.47 -8.04 12.09
C VAL A 241 6.66 -8.33 11.20
N GLU A 242 7.16 -9.56 11.19
CA GLU A 242 8.29 -9.93 10.32
C GLU A 242 7.95 -9.71 8.84
N ALA A 243 6.70 -9.89 8.43
CA ALA A 243 6.26 -9.60 7.06
C ALA A 243 6.33 -8.11 6.76
N LEU A 244 5.90 -7.28 7.71
CA LEU A 244 5.88 -5.82 7.61
C LEU A 244 7.27 -5.19 7.76
N LYS A 245 8.20 -5.85 8.45
CA LYS A 245 9.65 -5.53 8.46
C LYS A 245 10.35 -5.92 7.15
N GLY A 246 9.68 -6.70 6.30
CA GLY A 246 10.25 -7.19 5.05
C GLY A 246 11.12 -8.43 5.23
N ASN A 247 10.94 -9.22 6.28
CA ASN A 247 11.69 -10.44 6.59
C ASN A 247 11.01 -11.73 6.11
N LEU A 248 9.74 -11.70 5.72
CA LEU A 248 9.16 -12.84 5.01
C LEU A 248 9.58 -12.85 3.54
N TYR A 249 9.92 -14.01 3.01
CA TYR A 249 10.19 -14.20 1.58
C TYR A 249 9.52 -15.45 1.04
N LEU A 250 9.20 -15.42 -0.26
CA LEU A 250 8.72 -16.57 -0.99
C LEU A 250 9.90 -17.29 -1.66
N ASN A 251 9.86 -18.62 -1.64
CA ASN A 251 10.81 -19.47 -2.34
C ASN A 251 10.10 -20.54 -3.16
N VAL A 252 10.53 -20.77 -4.39
CA VAL A 252 9.96 -21.77 -5.31
C VAL A 252 11.07 -22.69 -5.80
N HIS A 253 10.85 -23.99 -5.73
CA HIS A 253 11.85 -25.02 -5.99
C HIS A 253 11.47 -25.90 -7.19
N THR A 254 12.47 -26.35 -7.94
CA THR A 254 12.31 -27.40 -8.96
C THR A 254 13.28 -28.55 -8.69
N ALA A 255 13.12 -29.65 -9.44
CA ALA A 255 14.02 -30.80 -9.33
C ALA A 255 15.49 -30.46 -9.67
N ALA A 256 15.73 -29.48 -10.55
CA ALA A 256 17.08 -29.02 -10.89
C ALA A 256 17.67 -28.10 -9.82
N HIS A 257 16.81 -27.42 -9.05
CA HIS A 257 17.18 -26.45 -8.02
C HIS A 257 16.49 -26.77 -6.69
N PRO A 258 16.85 -27.88 -6.02
CA PRO A 258 16.17 -28.34 -4.79
C PRO A 258 16.39 -27.41 -3.60
N ALA A 259 17.44 -26.56 -3.62
CA ALA A 259 17.68 -25.55 -2.60
C ALA A 259 16.88 -24.24 -2.81
N GLY A 260 16.20 -24.10 -3.95
CA GLY A 260 15.50 -22.88 -4.36
C GLY A 260 15.86 -22.52 -5.80
N GLU A 261 14.87 -22.27 -6.66
CA GLU A 261 15.06 -21.72 -8.01
C GLU A 261 14.76 -20.22 -8.07
N LEU A 262 13.70 -19.79 -7.38
CA LEU A 262 13.31 -18.39 -7.29
C LEU A 262 13.12 -17.98 -5.84
N ARG A 263 13.67 -16.80 -5.49
CA ARG A 263 13.45 -16.13 -4.22
C ARG A 263 12.90 -14.72 -4.44
N GLY A 264 12.00 -14.29 -3.56
CA GLY A 264 11.41 -12.95 -3.56
C GLY A 264 11.09 -12.49 -2.15
N GLN A 265 11.73 -11.43 -1.66
CA GLN A 265 11.38 -10.85 -0.36
C GLN A 265 10.00 -10.17 -0.45
N LEU A 266 9.11 -10.44 0.51
CA LEU A 266 7.85 -9.72 0.64
C LEU A 266 8.16 -8.34 1.20
N LEU A 267 7.99 -7.32 0.37
CA LEU A 267 8.25 -5.94 0.74
C LEU A 267 6.95 -5.16 0.70
N LEU A 268 6.85 -4.17 1.58
CA LEU A 268 5.89 -3.09 1.38
C LEU A 268 6.24 -2.42 0.05
N THR A 269 5.30 -2.40 -0.87
CA THR A 269 5.44 -1.75 -2.18
C THR A 269 5.86 -0.29 -2.03
N SER A 270 5.35 0.39 -1.00
CA SER A 270 5.93 1.56 -0.33
C SER A 270 5.25 1.79 1.02
N GLY A 271 5.75 2.73 1.82
CA GLY A 271 5.20 3.00 3.15
C GLY A 271 3.69 3.33 3.11
N TRP A 272 2.97 2.99 4.16
CA TRP A 272 1.50 3.04 4.19
C TRP A 272 0.98 4.33 4.84
N GLY A 273 0.31 5.17 4.04
CA GLY A 273 -0.23 6.45 4.47
C GLY A 273 -1.39 6.32 5.47
N LEU A 274 -1.22 6.95 6.62
CA LEU A 274 -2.17 7.10 7.71
C LEU A 274 -2.34 8.59 8.00
N GLN A 275 -3.47 8.96 8.59
CA GLN A 275 -3.76 10.34 8.96
C GLN A 275 -4.51 10.41 10.28
N ALA A 276 -4.39 11.54 10.95
CA ALA A 276 -5.27 11.90 12.05
C ALA A 276 -5.63 13.38 11.96
N SER A 277 -6.91 13.68 12.21
CA SER A 277 -7.37 15.03 12.50
C SER A 277 -7.60 15.10 14.00
N LEU A 278 -6.93 16.02 14.69
CA LEU A 278 -6.98 16.15 16.13
C LEU A 278 -7.84 17.36 16.52
N ASP A 279 -8.83 17.15 17.36
CA ASP A 279 -9.66 18.24 17.88
C ASP A 279 -10.17 17.97 19.32
N PRO A 280 -10.60 19.02 20.04
CA PRO A 280 -11.08 18.91 21.42
C PRO A 280 -12.35 18.08 21.61
N SER A 281 -13.18 17.95 20.57
CA SER A 281 -14.46 17.23 20.64
C SER A 281 -14.30 15.71 20.66
N GLN A 282 -13.12 15.22 20.26
CA GLN A 282 -12.79 13.79 20.28
C GLN A 282 -12.32 13.31 21.67
N GLU A 283 -11.98 14.22 22.59
CA GLU A 283 -11.60 13.88 23.98
C GLU A 283 -12.77 13.27 24.75
N VAL A 284 -12.57 12.12 25.41
CA VAL A 284 -13.66 11.41 26.15
C VAL A 284 -14.16 12.24 27.32
N GLY A 285 -13.25 12.93 28.03
CA GLY A 285 -13.58 13.84 29.12
C GLY A 285 -14.10 15.21 28.65
N GLY A 286 -14.07 15.47 27.34
CA GLY A 286 -14.26 16.78 26.75
C GLY A 286 -13.10 17.74 27.05
N SER A 287 -12.79 18.59 26.07
CA SER A 287 -11.85 19.72 26.22
C SER A 287 -12.56 21.00 25.81
N THR A 288 -12.35 22.10 26.56
CA THR A 288 -12.91 23.42 26.23
C THR A 288 -11.98 24.25 25.32
N GLY A 289 -10.90 23.64 24.84
CA GLY A 289 -9.98 24.27 23.90
C GLY A 289 -10.64 24.54 22.54
N THR A 290 -9.99 25.38 21.74
CA THR A 290 -10.34 25.62 20.33
C THR A 290 -9.23 25.17 19.39
N GLY A 291 -8.23 24.46 19.92
CA GLY A 291 -7.09 24.00 19.17
C GLY A 291 -7.47 22.99 18.09
N PHE A 292 -6.56 22.78 17.16
CA PHE A 292 -6.72 21.79 16.10
C PHE A 292 -5.35 21.25 15.69
N GLY A 293 -5.30 20.02 15.20
CA GLY A 293 -4.09 19.44 14.65
C GLY A 293 -4.33 18.50 13.48
N THR A 294 -3.29 18.31 12.68
CA THR A 294 -3.25 17.32 11.60
C THR A 294 -1.99 16.51 11.72
N ALA A 295 -2.09 15.20 11.53
CA ALA A 295 -0.96 14.30 11.42
C ALA A 295 -1.01 13.53 10.10
N ALA A 296 0.13 13.44 9.42
CA ALA A 296 0.39 12.51 8.35
C ALA A 296 1.39 11.48 8.87
N LEU A 297 1.08 10.20 8.75
CA LEU A 297 1.93 9.11 9.20
C LEU A 297 2.12 8.12 8.07
N THR A 298 3.26 7.44 8.05
CA THR A 298 3.58 6.43 7.05
C THR A 298 4.20 5.23 7.75
N LEU A 299 3.50 4.08 7.74
CA LEU A 299 4.07 2.83 8.22
C LEU A 299 5.06 2.29 7.19
N THR A 300 6.32 2.15 7.56
CA THR A 300 7.41 1.66 6.70
C THR A 300 7.99 0.37 7.25
N VAL A 301 8.93 -0.24 6.52
CA VAL A 301 9.73 -1.37 7.03
C VAL A 301 10.53 -1.04 8.30
N GLY A 302 10.78 0.25 8.57
CA GLY A 302 11.48 0.73 9.76
C GLY A 302 10.57 1.10 10.94
N GLY A 303 9.24 1.08 10.76
CA GLY A 303 8.27 1.54 11.75
C GLY A 303 7.39 2.69 11.25
N LEU A 304 6.65 3.32 12.17
CA LEU A 304 5.70 4.38 11.87
C LEU A 304 6.41 5.75 11.84
N VAL A 305 6.65 6.28 10.65
CA VAL A 305 7.08 7.67 10.46
C VAL A 305 5.88 8.57 10.70
N TYR A 306 6.03 9.65 11.46
CA TYR A 306 4.94 10.61 11.68
C TYR A 306 5.44 12.04 11.55
N ASP A 307 4.55 12.90 11.04
CA ASP A 307 4.69 14.35 11.02
C ASP A 307 3.34 14.95 11.40
N LEU A 308 3.32 15.81 12.41
CA LEU A 308 2.11 16.49 12.85
C LEU A 308 2.35 17.95 13.19
N THR A 309 1.28 18.73 13.07
CA THR A 309 1.25 20.13 13.48
C THR A 309 -0.03 20.42 14.24
N VAL A 310 0.08 21.19 15.32
CA VAL A 310 -1.04 21.64 16.16
C VAL A 310 -1.07 23.16 16.26
N THR A 311 -2.25 23.75 16.43
CA THR A 311 -2.43 25.20 16.57
C THR A 311 -3.53 25.52 17.57
N ASP A 312 -3.58 26.78 17.99
CA ASP A 312 -4.63 27.37 18.83
C ASP A 312 -4.85 26.64 20.16
N LEU A 313 -3.77 26.05 20.68
CA LEU A 313 -3.75 25.43 22.00
C LEU A 313 -3.93 26.48 23.09
N THR A 314 -4.55 26.09 24.20
CA THR A 314 -4.78 26.96 25.37
C THR A 314 -3.49 27.34 26.12
N GLY A 315 -2.36 26.69 25.81
CA GLY A 315 -1.06 26.99 26.37
C GLY A 315 0.05 26.12 25.76
N PRO A 316 1.26 26.17 26.33
CA PRO A 316 2.36 25.30 25.91
C PRO A 316 2.01 23.82 26.04
N ILE A 317 2.54 23.02 25.12
CA ILE A 317 2.45 21.55 25.16
C ILE A 317 3.19 21.04 26.40
N THR A 318 2.51 20.21 27.17
CA THR A 318 3.02 19.59 28.42
C THR A 318 3.16 18.08 28.32
N GLY A 319 2.57 17.48 27.29
CA GLY A 319 2.61 16.06 27.00
C GLY A 319 2.03 15.78 25.62
N ALA A 320 2.54 14.74 24.98
CA ALA A 320 2.05 14.22 23.71
C ALA A 320 2.34 12.72 23.62
N HIS A 321 1.32 11.95 23.24
CA HIS A 321 1.33 10.49 23.32
C HIS A 321 0.52 9.84 22.20
N ILE A 322 0.97 8.68 21.73
CA ILE A 322 0.11 7.70 21.06
C ILE A 322 -0.44 6.78 22.14
N HIS A 323 -1.74 6.55 22.09
CA HIS A 323 -2.47 5.64 22.98
C HIS A 323 -3.07 4.48 22.19
N SER A 324 -3.30 3.36 22.88
CA SER A 324 -4.04 2.21 22.35
C SER A 324 -5.48 2.18 22.89
N GLY A 325 -6.43 2.71 22.13
CA GLY A 325 -7.85 2.69 22.44
C GLY A 325 -8.74 3.05 21.25
N ALA A 326 -9.84 2.33 21.10
CA ALA A 326 -10.84 2.60 20.07
C ALA A 326 -11.47 4.00 20.24
N THR A 327 -12.07 4.50 19.16
CA THR A 327 -12.77 5.80 19.12
C THR A 327 -13.74 5.95 20.30
N GLY A 328 -13.62 7.07 21.03
CA GLY A 328 -14.47 7.37 22.18
C GLY A 328 -14.13 6.62 23.47
N THR A 329 -13.06 5.82 23.49
CA THR A 329 -12.55 5.13 24.68
C THR A 329 -11.12 5.54 24.97
N ASP A 330 -10.78 5.78 26.23
CA ASP A 330 -9.40 6.07 26.65
C ASP A 330 -8.58 4.78 26.77
N GLY A 331 -7.33 4.84 26.36
CA GLY A 331 -6.38 3.73 26.38
C GLY A 331 -5.08 4.05 27.13
N PRO A 332 -4.24 3.05 27.43
CA PRO A 332 -2.89 3.29 27.94
C PRO A 332 -2.04 4.04 26.90
N VAL A 333 -1.06 4.83 27.39
CA VAL A 333 0.02 5.38 26.58
C VAL A 333 0.88 4.23 26.06
N VAL A 334 1.17 4.23 24.77
CA VAL A 334 2.01 3.21 24.12
C VAL A 334 3.27 3.80 23.49
N HIS A 335 3.24 5.08 23.10
CA HIS A 335 4.43 5.78 22.62
C HIS A 335 4.40 7.26 23.04
N PRO A 336 5.22 7.68 24.01
CA PRO A 336 5.39 9.11 24.31
C PRO A 336 6.24 9.77 23.24
N PHE A 337 5.79 10.95 22.76
CA PHE A 337 6.53 11.74 21.75
C PHE A 337 6.54 13.25 22.07
N THR A 338 6.61 13.59 23.36
CA THR A 338 6.58 15.00 23.78
C THR A 338 7.88 15.74 23.42
N GLU A 339 9.01 15.04 23.37
CA GLU A 339 10.34 15.64 23.18
C GLU A 339 10.64 15.96 21.70
N GLU A 340 9.83 15.41 20.79
CA GLU A 340 9.91 15.56 19.34
C GLU A 340 9.26 16.86 18.83
N PHE A 341 8.61 17.62 19.71
CA PHE A 341 8.04 18.91 19.36
C PHE A 341 9.11 20.00 19.21
N ASP A 342 9.17 20.61 18.02
CA ASP A 342 9.80 21.91 17.78
C ASP A 342 8.70 22.97 17.58
N GLY A 343 8.41 23.69 18.66
CA GLY A 343 7.29 24.62 18.73
C GLY A 343 5.94 23.90 18.65
N ASN A 344 5.29 23.99 17.51
CA ASN A 344 3.93 23.49 17.28
C ASN A 344 3.88 22.27 16.35
N SER A 345 5.03 21.81 15.88
CA SER A 345 5.14 20.66 14.99
C SER A 345 6.03 19.60 15.62
N ALA A 346 5.72 18.33 15.36
CA ALA A 346 6.54 17.20 15.78
C ALA A 346 6.69 16.23 14.61
N SER A 347 7.90 15.71 14.43
CA SER A 347 8.16 14.65 13.47
C SER A 347 9.14 13.63 14.05
N GLY A 348 8.97 12.38 13.66
CA GLY A 348 9.74 11.28 14.24
C GLY A 348 9.45 9.95 13.56
N ILE A 349 10.10 8.92 14.08
CA ILE A 349 9.88 7.53 13.67
C ILE A 349 9.69 6.74 14.95
N TRP A 350 8.56 6.05 15.06
CA TRP A 350 8.36 5.03 16.08
C TRP A 350 8.74 3.68 15.48
N GLY A 351 9.95 3.23 15.80
CA GLY A 351 10.56 2.02 15.24
C GLY A 351 9.99 0.73 15.82
N PHE A 352 10.12 -0.35 15.05
CA PHE A 352 9.78 -1.69 15.55
C PHE A 352 10.71 -2.15 16.68
N ASP A 353 11.99 -1.79 16.61
CA ASP A 353 13.04 -2.29 17.51
C ASP A 353 13.40 -1.31 18.64
N ASP A 354 12.64 -0.22 18.79
CA ASP A 354 12.81 0.76 19.87
C ASP A 354 12.42 0.18 21.24
N GLU A 355 12.92 0.77 22.33
CA GLU A 355 12.41 0.46 23.67
C GLU A 355 10.95 0.95 23.77
N GLY A 356 9.99 0.02 23.85
CA GLY A 356 8.57 0.37 23.67
C GLY A 356 8.18 0.60 22.21
N GLY A 357 8.88 -0.05 21.27
CA GLY A 357 8.60 -0.02 19.84
C GLY A 357 7.21 -0.53 19.45
N LEU A 358 6.89 -0.41 18.17
CA LEU A 358 5.60 -0.82 17.61
C LEU A 358 5.47 -2.35 17.63
N THR A 359 4.94 -2.91 18.72
CA THR A 359 4.78 -4.37 18.91
C THR A 359 3.75 -4.96 17.94
N PRO A 360 3.71 -6.30 17.74
CA PRO A 360 2.69 -6.93 16.91
C PRO A 360 1.25 -6.56 17.27
N GLU A 361 0.94 -6.50 18.56
CA GLU A 361 -0.39 -6.14 19.06
C GLU A 361 -0.73 -4.68 18.74
N LEU A 362 0.24 -3.78 18.88
CA LEU A 362 0.08 -2.36 18.57
C LEU A 362 -0.01 -2.10 17.08
N LEU A 363 0.69 -2.90 16.27
CA LEU A 363 0.59 -2.85 14.82
C LEU A 363 -0.81 -3.27 14.39
N THR A 364 -1.35 -4.38 14.89
CA THR A 364 -2.73 -4.79 14.65
C THR A 364 -3.72 -3.69 15.09
N ALA A 365 -3.54 -3.11 16.27
CA ALA A 365 -4.35 -1.98 16.73
C ALA A 365 -4.24 -0.77 15.78
N LEU A 366 -3.06 -0.46 15.25
CA LEU A 366 -2.87 0.60 14.25
C LEU A 366 -3.63 0.28 12.96
N LEU A 367 -3.53 -0.96 12.44
CA LEU A 367 -4.21 -1.39 11.22
C LEU A 367 -5.74 -1.31 11.35
N ASN A 368 -6.26 -1.50 12.57
CA ASN A 368 -7.69 -1.50 12.92
C ASN A 368 -8.21 -0.10 13.30
N GLY A 369 -7.35 0.91 13.28
CA GLY A 369 -7.72 2.27 13.68
C GLY A 369 -7.99 2.41 15.18
N GLU A 370 -7.34 1.60 16.02
CA GLU A 370 -7.44 1.58 17.48
C GLU A 370 -6.30 2.34 18.18
N LEU A 371 -5.42 3.01 17.43
CA LEU A 371 -4.44 3.95 18.00
C LEU A 371 -4.85 5.41 17.78
N TYR A 372 -4.59 6.27 18.77
CA TYR A 372 -4.88 7.71 18.67
C TYR A 372 -3.75 8.58 19.20
N LEU A 373 -3.62 9.77 18.62
CA LEU A 373 -2.75 10.85 19.10
C LEU A 373 -3.48 11.66 20.17
N ASN A 374 -2.77 12.02 21.23
CA ASN A 374 -3.28 12.87 22.31
C ASN A 374 -2.26 13.95 22.69
N ILE A 375 -2.71 15.20 22.80
CA ILE A 375 -1.87 16.37 23.09
C ILE A 375 -2.40 17.07 24.35
N HIS A 376 -1.52 17.39 25.29
CA HIS A 376 -1.87 17.93 26.60
C HIS A 376 -1.30 19.33 26.82
N THR A 377 -2.04 20.17 27.53
CA THR A 377 -1.55 21.46 28.07
C THR A 377 -1.82 21.55 29.56
N THR A 378 -1.28 22.59 30.20
CA THR A 378 -1.55 22.86 31.63
C THR A 378 -3.05 23.02 31.93
N ALA A 379 -3.82 23.63 31.01
CA ALA A 379 -5.25 23.84 31.20
C ALA A 379 -6.07 22.56 30.95
N ASN A 380 -5.57 21.66 30.11
CA ASN A 380 -6.21 20.40 29.73
C ASN A 380 -5.27 19.22 30.00
N PRO A 381 -4.98 18.88 31.28
CA PRO A 381 -3.99 17.86 31.63
C PRO A 381 -4.43 16.44 31.26
N ALA A 382 -5.74 16.19 31.12
CA ALA A 382 -6.28 14.91 30.69
C ALA A 382 -6.23 14.70 29.16
N GLY A 383 -5.96 15.77 28.40
CA GLY A 383 -6.02 15.78 26.93
C GLY A 383 -6.68 17.08 26.45
N GLU A 384 -6.01 17.83 25.58
CA GLU A 384 -6.57 18.99 24.88
C GLU A 384 -7.09 18.64 23.49
N LEU A 385 -6.31 17.86 22.74
CA LEU A 385 -6.63 17.40 21.40
C LEU A 385 -6.47 15.88 21.31
N ARG A 386 -7.47 15.23 20.71
CA ARG A 386 -7.43 13.81 20.36
C ARG A 386 -7.70 13.62 18.87
N GLY A 387 -7.00 12.69 18.23
CA GLY A 387 -7.28 12.27 16.87
C GLY A 387 -6.96 10.79 16.65
N GLN A 388 -7.94 10.01 16.19
CA GLN A 388 -7.72 8.61 15.82
C GLN A 388 -6.81 8.52 14.59
N ILE A 389 -5.84 7.60 14.62
CA ILE A 389 -4.96 7.31 13.49
C ILE A 389 -5.71 6.35 12.56
N LEU A 390 -6.04 6.81 11.36
CA LEU A 390 -6.84 6.09 10.38
C LEU A 390 -6.10 5.99 9.05
N ARG A 391 -6.47 5.03 8.21
CA ARG A 391 -5.92 4.88 6.86
C ARG A 391 -6.27 6.12 6.01
N ALA A 392 -5.27 6.64 5.29
CA ALA A 392 -5.52 7.69 4.31
C ALA A 392 -6.48 7.15 3.22
N GLY A 393 -7.64 7.79 3.05
CA GLY A 393 -8.71 7.33 2.15
C GLY A 393 -9.92 6.68 2.84
N ALA A 394 -9.81 6.20 4.09
CA ALA A 394 -10.94 5.58 4.79
C ALA A 394 -12.00 6.58 5.30
N THR A 395 -11.72 7.89 5.31
CA THR A 395 -12.68 8.91 5.76
C THR A 395 -12.45 10.27 5.09
N ALA A 396 -13.03 10.46 3.89
CA ALA A 396 -13.37 11.78 3.35
C ALA A 396 -14.89 12.05 3.36
N LEU A 397 -15.69 11.19 4.01
CA LEU A 397 -17.16 11.30 4.04
C LEU A 397 -17.76 11.55 5.44
N ALA A 398 -16.94 11.82 6.45
CA ALA A 398 -17.41 12.13 7.81
C ALA A 398 -17.23 13.59 8.25
N ALA A 399 -16.99 14.51 7.30
CA ALA A 399 -17.20 15.93 7.58
C ALA A 399 -18.69 16.23 7.42
N SER A 400 -19.42 16.26 8.54
CA SER A 400 -20.81 16.71 8.57
C SER A 400 -20.89 18.16 8.09
N LEU A 401 -21.35 18.37 6.86
CA LEU A 401 -21.92 19.65 6.48
C LEU A 401 -23.27 19.77 7.19
N THR A 402 -23.33 20.54 8.28
CA THR A 402 -24.61 21.01 8.81
C THR A 402 -25.08 22.21 7.97
N PRO A 403 -26.29 22.16 7.39
CA PRO A 403 -26.81 23.24 6.55
C PRO A 403 -27.31 24.39 7.43
N GLU A 404 -26.41 25.27 7.88
CA GLU A 404 -26.82 26.45 8.66
C GLU A 404 -25.75 27.57 8.64
N GLN A 405 -25.25 27.92 7.46
CA GLN A 405 -24.55 29.20 7.21
C GLN A 405 -24.81 29.70 5.78
N GLU A 406 -26.08 30.09 5.51
CA GLU A 406 -26.38 31.15 4.53
C GLU A 406 -26.12 32.53 5.13
#